data_AF-X1MU72-F1
#
_entry.id   AF-X1MU72-F1
#
_cell.length_a   1.000
_cell.length_b   1.000
_cell.length_c   1.000
_cell.angle_alpha   90.00
_cell.angle_beta   90.00
_cell.angle_gamma   90.00
#
_symmetry.space_group_name_H-M   'P 1'
#
loop_
_entity.id
_entity.type
_entity.pdbx_description
1 polymer ?
#
loop_
_entity_poly.entity_id
_entity_poly.type
_entity_poly.pdbx_seq_one_letter_code
_entity_poly.pdbx_strand_id
1 'polypeptide(L)'
;MRKKNKISAEEKYYIASQGQLMWRKLKKHKLAMVGGSILAIFYILAIFCEFFSPYDIYKRYPDYIYCSLQRIHFFDEEGDFHLRPFVYGIKKET
;
A
#
# COMPACT_ATOMS: atom_id res chain seq x y z
N MET A 1 33.96 -30.92 22.97
CA MET A 1 33.76 -29.93 21.88
C MET A 1 33.24 -30.65 20.62
N ARG A 2 31.99 -30.40 20.21
CA ARG A 2 31.35 -31.08 19.07
C ARG A 2 31.77 -30.38 17.77
N LYS A 3 32.66 -30.98 16.99
CA LYS A 3 33.07 -30.47 15.65
C LYS A 3 31.83 -30.46 14.75
N LYS A 4 31.36 -29.26 14.36
CA LYS A 4 30.36 -29.11 13.28
C LYS A 4 31.05 -29.51 11.97
N ASN A 5 30.75 -30.72 11.49
CA ASN A 5 31.12 -31.11 10.13
C ASN A 5 30.49 -30.12 9.14
N LYS A 6 31.33 -29.43 8.37
CA LYS A 6 30.88 -28.56 7.29
C LYS A 6 30.47 -29.46 6.13
N ILE A 7 29.18 -29.78 6.06
CA ILE A 7 28.58 -30.52 4.93
C ILE A 7 28.85 -29.72 3.65
N SER A 8 29.40 -30.40 2.64
CA SER A 8 29.77 -29.81 1.35
C SER A 8 28.53 -29.29 0.60
N ALA A 9 28.69 -28.29 -0.26
CA ALA A 9 27.59 -27.71 -1.03
C ALA A 9 26.87 -28.74 -1.92
N GLU A 10 27.62 -29.74 -2.39
CA GLU A 10 27.12 -30.84 -3.21
C GLU A 10 26.27 -31.82 -2.41
N GLU A 11 26.70 -32.23 -1.21
CA GLU A 11 25.93 -33.11 -0.32
C GLU A 11 24.58 -32.47 0.08
N LYS A 12 24.57 -31.15 0.30
CA LYS A 12 23.33 -30.39 0.55
C LYS A 12 22.41 -30.28 -0.67
N TYR A 13 22.92 -30.57 -1.87
CA TYR A 13 22.12 -30.58 -3.09
C TYR A 13 21.42 -31.92 -3.27
N TYR A 14 22.12 -33.03 -3.00
CA TYR A 14 21.55 -34.39 -3.05
C TYR A 14 20.54 -34.68 -1.93
N ILE A 15 20.68 -34.05 -0.77
CA ILE A 15 19.76 -34.24 0.37
C ILE A 15 18.53 -33.30 0.30
N ALA A 16 18.53 -32.31 -0.60
CA ALA A 16 17.48 -31.29 -0.63
C ALA A 16 16.12 -31.85 -1.11
N SER A 17 15.06 -31.47 -0.41
CA SER A 17 13.68 -31.76 -0.85
C SER A 17 13.36 -31.04 -2.17
N GLN A 18 12.46 -31.62 -2.98
CA GLN A 18 11.99 -31.04 -4.25
C GLN A 18 11.51 -29.58 -4.10
N GLY A 19 10.85 -29.25 -2.98
CA GLY A 19 10.45 -27.87 -2.67
C GLY A 19 11.61 -26.92 -2.40
N GLN A 20 12.69 -27.40 -1.76
CA GLN A 20 13.90 -26.61 -1.54
C GLN A 20 14.64 -26.33 -2.84
N LEU A 21 14.67 -27.29 -3.77
CA LEU A 21 15.22 -27.10 -5.13
C LEU A 21 14.41 -26.05 -5.90
N MET A 22 13.08 -26.14 -5.85
CA MET A 22 12.17 -25.17 -6.48
C MET A 22 12.40 -23.75 -5.94
N TRP A 23 12.47 -23.58 -4.62
CA TRP A 23 12.68 -22.29 -3.97
C TRP A 23 14.03 -21.66 -4.33
N ARG A 24 15.10 -22.46 -4.39
CA ARG A 24 16.42 -22.00 -4.85
C ARG A 24 16.38 -21.52 -6.30
N LYS A 25 15.65 -22.23 -7.18
CA LYS A 25 15.47 -21.84 -8.58
C LYS A 25 14.67 -20.54 -8.69
N LEU A 26 13.59 -20.38 -7.94
CA LEU A 26 12.77 -19.16 -7.88
C LEU A 26 13.59 -17.95 -7.43
N LYS A 27 14.40 -18.10 -6.36
CA LYS A 27 15.28 -17.04 -5.86
C LYS A 27 16.35 -16.57 -6.86
N LYS A 28 16.72 -17.41 -7.83
CA LYS A 28 17.69 -17.04 -8.88
C LYS A 28 17.08 -16.06 -9.90
N HIS A 29 15.76 -16.05 -10.07
CA HIS A 29 15.08 -15.17 -11.02
C HIS A 29 14.72 -13.83 -10.36
N LYS A 30 15.45 -12.77 -10.73
CA LYS A 30 15.23 -11.41 -10.22
C LYS A 30 13.79 -10.93 -10.44
N LEU A 31 13.20 -11.22 -11.60
CA LEU A 31 11.82 -10.85 -11.93
C LEU A 31 10.79 -11.50 -10.99
N ALA A 32 10.99 -12.79 -10.68
CA ALA A 32 10.10 -13.54 -9.80
C ALA A 32 10.16 -13.02 -8.36
N MET A 33 11.36 -12.64 -7.89
CA MET A 33 11.54 -12.05 -6.57
C MET A 33 10.89 -10.67 -6.44
N VAL A 34 11.00 -9.82 -7.47
CA VAL A 34 10.32 -8.52 -7.50
C VAL A 34 8.81 -8.71 -7.50
N GLY A 35 8.28 -9.58 -8.37
CA GLY A 35 6.85 -9.87 -8.43
C GLY A 35 6.30 -10.42 -7.11
N GLY A 36 7.00 -11.37 -6.48
CA GLY A 36 6.63 -11.89 -5.16
C GLY A 36 6.68 -10.83 -4.06
N SER A 37 7.61 -9.88 -4.14
CA SER A 37 7.70 -8.78 -3.17
C SER A 37 6.54 -7.79 -3.32
N ILE A 38 6.19 -7.40 -4.56
CA ILE A 38 5.04 -6.53 -4.83
C ILE A 38 3.75 -7.18 -4.34
N LEU A 39 3.57 -8.47 -4.64
CA LEU A 39 2.41 -9.23 -4.18
C LEU A 39 2.31 -9.26 -2.65
N ALA A 40 3.43 -9.52 -1.97
CA ALA A 40 3.48 -9.49 -0.51
C ALA A 40 3.09 -8.12 0.06
N ILE A 41 3.54 -7.02 -0.56
CA ILE A 41 3.16 -5.66 -0.16
C ILE A 41 1.65 -5.46 -0.29
N PHE A 42 1.04 -5.87 -1.41
CA PHE A 42 -0.41 -5.76 -1.58
C PHE A 42 -1.21 -6.57 -0.55
N TYR A 43 -0.75 -7.78 -0.21
CA TYR A 43 -1.37 -8.55 0.86
C TYR A 43 -1.25 -7.87 2.23
N ILE A 44 -0.10 -7.27 2.53
CA ILE A 44 0.08 -6.50 3.76
C ILE A 44 -0.89 -5.31 3.78
N LEU A 45 -0.95 -4.52 2.71
CA LEU A 45 -1.90 -3.40 2.61
C LEU A 45 -3.36 -3.85 2.78
N ALA A 46 -3.73 -5.00 2.23
CA ALA A 46 -5.08 -5.55 2.36
C ALA A 46 -5.40 -5.98 3.80
N ILE A 47 -4.46 -6.61 4.51
CA ILE A 47 -4.64 -7.03 5.91
C ILE A 47 -4.75 -5.80 6.83
N PHE A 48 -3.96 -4.76 6.56
CA PHE A 48 -3.95 -3.52 7.34
C PHE A 48 -4.81 -2.40 6.71
N CYS A 49 -5.82 -2.76 5.93
CA CYS A 49 -6.63 -1.80 5.17
C CYS A 49 -7.27 -0.72 6.05
N GLU A 50 -7.70 -1.05 7.27
CA GLU A 50 -8.29 -0.09 8.21
C GLU A 50 -7.31 1.01 8.66
N PHE A 51 -6.00 0.71 8.70
CA PHE A 51 -4.99 1.71 9.02
C PHE A 51 -4.68 2.61 7.82
N PHE A 52 -4.68 2.05 6.61
CA PHE A 52 -4.34 2.78 5.40
C PHE A 52 -5.52 3.53 4.78
N SER A 53 -6.77 3.11 5.02
CA SER A 53 -7.95 3.74 4.45
C SER A 53 -8.38 4.95 5.28
N PRO A 54 -8.35 6.18 4.73
CA PRO A 54 -8.85 7.36 5.43
C PRO A 54 -10.39 7.46 5.39
N TYR A 55 -11.05 6.63 4.58
CA TYR A 55 -12.50 6.65 4.38
C TYR A 55 -13.11 5.26 4.64
N ASP A 56 -14.26 5.26 5.29
CA ASP A 56 -15.08 4.07 5.46
C ASP A 56 -15.81 3.76 4.14
N ILE A 57 -15.81 2.49 3.74
CA ILE A 57 -16.48 2.00 2.53
C ILE A 57 -18.01 2.13 2.59
N TYR A 58 -18.59 2.20 3.79
CA TYR A 58 -20.03 2.32 3.99
C TYR A 58 -20.48 3.78 4.16
N LYS A 59 -19.54 4.72 4.29
CA LYS A 59 -19.87 6.13 4.49
C LYS A 59 -20.23 6.78 3.15
N ARG A 60 -21.51 7.12 3.00
CA ARG A 60 -22.03 7.84 1.83
C ARG A 60 -22.33 9.30 2.19
N TYR A 61 -22.08 10.20 1.24
CA TYR A 61 -22.28 11.64 1.38
C TYR A 61 -23.44 12.12 0.48
N PRO A 62 -24.70 11.84 0.82
CA PRO A 62 -25.85 12.14 -0.05
C PRO A 62 -26.05 13.65 -0.29
N ASP A 63 -25.69 14.49 0.68
CA ASP A 63 -25.83 15.94 0.58
C ASP A 63 -24.93 16.57 -0.48
N TYR A 64 -23.88 15.86 -0.89
CA TYR A 64 -22.85 16.35 -1.81
C TYR A 64 -22.94 15.73 -3.21
N ILE A 65 -23.99 14.94 -3.51
CA ILE A 65 -24.13 14.24 -4.80
C ILE A 65 -24.15 15.21 -5.99
N TYR A 66 -24.80 16.36 -5.82
CA TYR A 66 -24.94 17.40 -6.87
C TYR A 66 -24.05 18.63 -6.60
N CYS A 67 -23.08 18.51 -5.69
CA CYS A 67 -22.17 19.59 -5.38
C CYS A 67 -21.22 19.82 -6.58
N SER A 68 -21.12 21.06 -7.05
CA SER A 68 -20.10 21.42 -8.04
C SER A 68 -18.70 21.34 -7.42
N LEU A 69 -17.68 21.22 -8.27
CA LEU A 69 -16.28 21.20 -7.82
C LEU A 69 -15.92 22.55 -7.17
N GLN A 70 -15.59 22.53 -5.87
CA GLN A 70 -15.23 23.73 -5.13
C GLN A 70 -13.80 24.17 -5.47
N ARG A 71 -13.63 25.47 -5.76
CA ARG A 71 -12.32 26.07 -5.96
C ARG A 71 -11.67 26.40 -4.62
N ILE A 72 -10.36 26.24 -4.55
CA ILE A 72 -9.56 26.62 -3.39
C ILE A 72 -9.24 28.11 -3.50
N HIS A 73 -9.51 28.85 -2.42
CA HIS A 73 -9.23 30.27 -2.33
C HIS A 73 -8.14 30.52 -1.28
N PHE A 74 -7.35 31.58 -1.52
CA PHE A 74 -6.39 32.13 -0.58
C PHE A 74 -6.68 33.60 -0.25
N PHE A 75 -7.55 34.24 -1.04
CA PHE A 75 -8.02 35.60 -0.82
C PHE A 75 -9.52 35.54 -0.60
N ASP A 76 -10.01 36.24 0.42
CA ASP A 76 -11.44 36.40 0.66
C ASP A 76 -12.06 37.39 -0.34
N GLU A 77 -13.39 37.43 -0.40
CA GLU A 77 -14.14 38.42 -1.21
C GLU A 77 -13.81 39.87 -0.81
N GLU A 78 -13.38 40.08 0.44
CA GLU A 78 -12.94 41.39 0.97
C GLU A 78 -11.48 41.73 0.60
N GLY A 79 -10.75 40.79 -0.02
CA GLY A 79 -9.37 40.98 -0.47
C GLY A 79 -8.29 40.59 0.55
N ASP A 80 -8.69 40.14 1.74
CA ASP A 80 -7.76 39.69 2.78
C ASP A 80 -7.12 38.34 2.45
N PHE A 81 -5.81 38.23 2.66
CA PHE A 81 -5.03 37.03 2.35
C PHE A 81 -4.97 36.06 3.55
N HIS A 82 -5.30 34.81 3.29
CA HIS A 82 -5.21 33.71 4.25
C HIS A 82 -4.06 32.75 3.91
N LEU A 83 -3.22 32.46 4.90
CA LEU A 83 -2.08 31.52 4.74
C LEU A 83 -2.52 30.07 4.51
N ARG A 84 -3.74 29.70 4.92
CA ARG A 84 -4.30 28.35 4.73
C ARG A 84 -5.32 28.38 3.59
N PRO A 85 -5.23 27.43 2.64
CA PRO A 85 -6.25 27.30 1.61
C PRO A 85 -7.62 27.03 2.25
N PHE A 86 -8.65 27.73 1.76
CA PHE A 86 -10.02 27.57 2.26
C PHE A 86 -11.05 27.45 1.13
N VAL A 87 -12.23 26.99 1.49
CA VAL A 87 -13.40 26.86 0.62
C VAL A 87 -14.62 27.43 1.34
N TYR A 88 -15.57 27.99 0.59
CA TYR A 88 -16.79 28.56 1.17
C TYR A 88 -17.78 27.48 1.57
N GLY A 89 -18.50 27.72 2.68
CA GLY A 89 -19.55 26.84 3.14
C GLY A 89 -20.73 26.81 2.15
N ILE A 90 -21.15 25.61 1.76
CA ILE A 90 -22.30 25.43 0.88
C ILE A 90 -23.57 25.32 1.71
N LYS A 91 -24.60 26.08 1.34
CA LYS A 91 -25.96 25.93 1.85
C LYS A 91 -26.82 25.26 0.80
N LYS A 92 -27.51 24.19 1.19
CA LYS A 92 -28.54 23.56 0.38
C LYS A 92 -29.86 24.26 0.69
N GLU A 93 -30.31 25.14 -0.19
CA GLU A 93 -31.68 25.63 -0.13
C GLU A 93 -32.62 24.49 -0.58
N THR A 94 -33.64 24.23 0.23
CA THR A 94 -34.59 23.10 0.07
C THR A 94 -35.79 23.55 -0.76
#